data_AF-A0A3B0UXE4-F1
#
_entry.id   AF-A0A3B0UXE4-F1
#
_cell.length_a   1.000
_cell.length_b   1.000
_cell.length_c   1.000
_cell.angle_alpha   90.00
_cell.angle_beta   90.00
_cell.angle_gamma   90.00
#
_symmetry.space_group_name_H-M   'P 1'
#
loop_
_entity.id
_entity.type
_entity.pdbx_description
1 polymer ?
#
loop_
_entity_poly.entity_id
_entity_poly.type
_entity_poly.pdbx_seq_one_letter_code
_entity_poly.pdbx_strand_id
1 'polypeptide(L)'
;KYLINYNWPGNIRELKNLIERLVLLATNGIISKNLLPLTITQPSIKKAFSNTLGQPLDKTVANLEISLISNALNTTNNNKTKAAKLLGLPVSTLRTKMDKYGL
;
A
#
# COMPACT_ATOMS: atom_id res chain seq x y z
N LYS A 1 14.21 13.25 -7.88
CA LYS A 1 15.14 12.28 -8.51
C LYS A 1 14.54 10.87 -8.44
N TYR A 2 13.57 10.52 -9.31
CA TYR A 2 12.80 9.27 -9.19
C TYR A 2 13.57 8.04 -9.68
N LEU A 3 14.08 8.07 -10.92
CA LEU A 3 14.78 6.95 -11.55
C LEU A 3 16.09 6.59 -10.84
N ILE A 4 16.78 7.59 -10.28
CA ILE A 4 18.05 7.42 -9.56
C ILE A 4 17.82 6.77 -8.18
N ASN A 5 16.71 7.09 -7.53
CA ASN A 5 16.41 6.62 -6.18
C ASN A 5 15.69 5.27 -6.16
N TYR A 6 15.36 4.71 -7.32
CA TYR A 6 14.68 3.43 -7.42
C TYR A 6 15.71 2.29 -7.58
N ASN A 7 15.55 1.22 -6.80
CA ASN A 7 16.55 0.16 -6.69
C ASN A 7 16.60 -0.83 -7.87
N TRP A 8 15.72 -0.71 -8.87
CA TRP A 8 15.70 -1.57 -10.07
C TRP A 8 15.84 -3.08 -9.78
N PRO A 9 14.92 -3.70 -9.02
CA PRO A 9 15.02 -5.12 -8.68
C PRO A 9 15.01 -6.04 -9.92
N GLY A 10 14.42 -5.61 -11.03
CA GLY A 10 14.46 -6.32 -12.32
C GLY A 10 15.73 -6.04 -13.13
N ASN A 11 16.78 -5.50 -12.50
CA ASN A 11 18.03 -5.06 -13.12
C ASN A 11 17.81 -3.99 -14.20
N ILE A 12 18.84 -3.75 -15.03
CA ILE A 12 18.83 -2.73 -16.09
C ILE A 12 17.74 -2.97 -17.15
N ARG A 13 17.23 -4.21 -17.28
CA ARG A 13 16.13 -4.55 -18.18
C ARG A 13 14.83 -3.85 -17.77
N GLU A 14 14.55 -3.74 -16.48
CA GLU A 14 13.36 -3.01 -15.97
C GLU A 14 13.44 -1.53 -16.34
N LEU A 15 14.62 -0.91 -16.20
CA LEU A 15 14.84 0.48 -16.62
C LEU A 15 14.65 0.64 -18.12
N LYS A 16 15.24 -0.23 -18.94
CA LYS A 16 15.08 -0.20 -20.40
C LYS A 16 13.60 -0.25 -20.80
N ASN A 17 12.87 -1.25 -20.32
CA ASN A 17 11.45 -1.44 -20.64
C ASN A 17 10.61 -0.24 -20.19
N LEU A 18 10.94 0.35 -19.04
CA LEU A 18 10.27 1.55 -18.58
C LEU A 18 10.53 2.73 -19.52
N ILE A 19 11.78 3.00 -19.88
CA ILE A 19 12.12 4.11 -20.79
C ILE A 19 11.42 3.94 -22.14
N GLU A 20 11.43 2.74 -22.72
CA GLU A 20 10.71 2.44 -23.98
C GLU A 20 9.22 2.79 -23.85
N ARG A 21 8.57 2.36 -22.77
CA ARG A 21 7.18 2.70 -22.50
C ARG A 21 6.96 4.20 -22.31
N LEU A 22 7.84 4.89 -21.60
CA LEU A 22 7.71 6.33 -21.34
C LEU A 22 7.84 7.15 -22.63
N VAL A 23 8.73 6.74 -23.54
CA VAL A 23 8.88 7.36 -24.86
C VAL A 23 7.60 7.19 -25.68
N LEU A 24 6.99 6.00 -25.66
CA LEU A 24 5.72 5.74 -26.36
C LEU A 24 4.53 6.55 -25.82
N LEU A 25 4.53 6.86 -24.51
CA LEU A 25 3.46 7.60 -23.86
C LEU A 25 3.66 9.13 -23.86
N ALA A 26 4.85 9.61 -24.19
CA ALA A 26 5.16 11.03 -24.20
C ALA A 26 4.56 11.68 -25.46
N THR A 27 3.57 12.54 -25.27
CA THR A 27 2.88 13.22 -26.38
C THR A 27 3.68 14.39 -26.97
N ASN A 28 4.56 15.02 -26.19
CA ASN A 28 5.29 16.24 -26.59
C ASN A 28 6.83 16.10 -26.47
N GLY A 29 7.36 14.87 -26.54
CA GLY A 29 8.79 14.61 -26.30
C GLY A 29 9.25 14.88 -24.86
N ILE A 30 8.33 15.28 -23.97
CA ILE A 30 8.60 15.54 -22.56
C ILE A 30 7.98 14.40 -21.74
N ILE A 31 8.84 13.64 -21.05
CA ILE A 31 8.41 12.63 -20.10
C ILE A 31 8.10 13.31 -18.76
N SER A 32 6.81 13.50 -18.47
CA SER A 32 6.37 14.07 -17.20
C SER A 32 6.37 13.03 -16.07
N LYS A 33 6.46 13.49 -14.81
CA LYS A 33 6.37 12.62 -13.62
C LYS A 33 5.09 11.77 -13.58
N ASN A 34 4.02 12.24 -14.22
CA ASN A 34 2.71 11.58 -14.20
C ASN A 34 2.70 10.31 -15.06
N LEU A 35 3.68 10.15 -15.95
CA LEU A 35 3.86 8.95 -16.76
C LEU A 35 4.63 7.85 -16.02
N LEU A 36 5.28 8.18 -14.90
CA LEU A 36 6.02 7.22 -14.10
C LEU A 36 5.06 6.31 -13.32
N PRO A 37 5.34 5.00 -13.24
CA PRO A 37 4.60 4.07 -12.39
C PRO A 37 4.59 4.50 -10.92
N LEU A 38 3.47 4.22 -10.24
CA LEU A 38 3.32 4.47 -8.80
C LEU A 38 4.38 3.76 -7.95
N THR A 39 4.87 2.61 -8.40
CA THR A 39 5.96 1.87 -7.73
C THR A 39 7.26 2.66 -7.64
N ILE A 40 7.48 3.62 -8.55
CA ILE A 40 8.66 4.50 -8.61
C ILE A 40 8.36 5.83 -7.92
N THR A 41 7.15 6.38 -8.09
CA THR A 41 6.79 7.67 -7.49
C THR A 41 6.40 7.57 -6.01
N GLN A 42 5.97 6.40 -5.54
CA GLN A 42 5.52 6.13 -4.17
C GLN A 42 6.20 4.86 -3.60
N PRO A 43 7.51 4.93 -3.30
CA PRO A 43 8.28 3.78 -2.83
C PRO A 43 7.81 3.24 -1.47
N SER A 44 7.07 4.04 -0.68
CA SER A 44 6.46 3.62 0.59
C SER A 44 5.45 2.49 0.41
N ILE A 45 4.62 2.53 -0.65
CA ILE A 45 3.65 1.47 -0.96
C ILE A 45 4.37 0.16 -1.28
N LYS A 46 5.43 0.24 -2.10
CA LYS A 46 6.24 -0.93 -2.45
C LYS A 46 6.96 -1.51 -1.24
N LYS A 47 7.49 -0.68 -0.33
CA LYS A 47 8.16 -1.13 0.90
C LYS A 47 7.20 -1.86 1.84
N ALA A 48 5.96 -1.38 1.94
CA ALA A 48 4.92 -2.08 2.70
C ALA A 48 4.63 -3.47 2.09
N PHE A 49 4.51 -3.56 0.76
CA PHE A 49 4.27 -4.82 0.06
C PHE A 49 5.48 -5.78 0.09
N SER A 50 6.71 -5.27 -0.05
CA SER A 50 7.92 -6.10 -0.02
C SER A 50 8.15 -6.73 1.35
N ASN A 51 7.79 -6.03 2.44
CA ASN A 51 7.87 -6.58 3.80
C ASN A 51 6.87 -7.73 4.05
N THR A 52 5.86 -7.88 3.19
CA THR A 52 4.88 -8.97 3.26
C THR A 52 5.25 -10.18 2.39
N LEU A 53 6.18 -10.01 1.43
CA LEU A 53 6.67 -11.12 0.61
C LEU A 53 7.49 -12.08 1.48
N GLY A 54 7.06 -13.34 1.56
CA GLY A 54 7.68 -14.38 2.40
C GLY A 54 6.97 -14.64 3.72
N GLN A 55 5.95 -13.85 4.08
CA GLN A 55 5.05 -14.20 5.19
C GLN A 55 3.83 -14.98 4.69
N PRO A 56 3.27 -15.89 5.51
CA PRO A 56 2.00 -16.52 5.20
C PRO A 56 0.92 -15.47 4.95
N LEU A 57 0.07 -15.69 3.93
CA LEU A 57 -1.00 -14.77 3.55
C LEU A 57 -1.89 -14.40 4.75
N ASP A 58 -2.27 -15.40 5.54
CA ASP A 58 -3.11 -15.22 6.73
C ASP A 58 -2.50 -14.24 7.74
N LYS A 59 -1.19 -14.28 7.94
CA LYS A 59 -0.46 -13.38 8.84
C LYS A 59 -0.42 -11.96 8.29
N THR A 60 -0.20 -11.82 6.99
CA THR A 60 -0.22 -10.51 6.31
C THR A 60 -1.58 -9.86 6.42
N VAL A 61 -2.65 -10.60 6.13
CA VAL A 61 -4.03 -10.10 6.25
C VAL A 61 -4.34 -9.72 7.70
N ALA A 62 -3.98 -10.55 8.68
CA ALA A 62 -4.19 -10.23 10.09
C ALA A 62 -3.49 -8.93 10.52
N ASN A 63 -2.23 -8.72 10.11
CA ASN A 63 -1.50 -7.50 10.44
C ASN A 63 -2.14 -6.24 9.82
N LEU A 64 -2.63 -6.35 8.58
CA LEU A 64 -3.35 -5.26 7.92
C LEU A 64 -4.67 -4.96 8.62
N GLU A 65 -5.43 -5.99 9.00
CA GLU A 65 -6.67 -5.82 9.77
C GLU A 65 -6.41 -5.14 11.12
N ILE A 66 -5.40 -5.58 11.88
CA ILE A 66 -4.99 -4.97 13.16
C ILE A 66 -4.65 -3.49 12.97
N SER A 67 -3.85 -3.16 11.96
CA SER A 67 -3.46 -1.78 11.68
C SER A 67 -4.66 -0.88 11.37
N LEU A 68 -5.60 -1.36 10.56
CA LEU A 68 -6.81 -0.62 10.20
C LEU A 68 -7.74 -0.43 11.40
N ILE A 69 -7.95 -1.49 12.20
CA ILE A 69 -8.79 -1.43 13.40
C ILE A 69 -8.21 -0.44 14.42
N SER A 70 -6.91 -0.54 14.72
CA SER A 70 -6.25 0.38 15.65
C SER A 70 -6.31 1.82 15.18
N ASN A 71 -6.11 2.08 13.88
CA ASN A 71 -6.23 3.43 13.33
C ASN A 71 -7.67 3.97 13.42
N ALA A 72 -8.67 3.15 13.12
CA ALA A 72 -10.08 3.53 13.23
C ALA A 72 -10.48 3.81 14.68
N LEU A 73 -9.98 3.04 15.65
CA LEU A 73 -10.21 3.28 17.07
C LEU A 73 -9.55 4.58 17.53
N ASN A 74 -8.29 4.83 17.16
CA ASN A 74 -7.58 6.06 17.51
C ASN A 74 -8.26 7.31 16.93
N THR A 75 -8.64 7.27 15.65
CA THR A 75 -9.32 8.40 14.98
C THR A 75 -10.72 8.69 15.53
N THR A 76 -11.35 7.73 16.18
CA THR A 76 -12.70 7.86 16.74
C THR A 76 -12.72 7.91 18.27
N ASN A 77 -11.56 8.14 18.91
CA ASN A 77 -11.38 8.15 20.37
C ASN A 77 -11.97 6.91 21.05
N ASN A 78 -11.64 5.72 20.53
CA ASN A 78 -12.11 4.40 20.99
C ASN A 78 -13.64 4.18 20.89
N ASN A 79 -14.35 4.99 20.09
CA ASN A 79 -15.78 4.76 19.86
C ASN A 79 -15.99 3.63 18.84
N LYS A 80 -16.24 2.42 19.34
CA LYS A 80 -16.40 1.18 18.54
C LYS A 80 -17.47 1.30 17.45
N THR A 81 -18.58 1.99 17.70
CA THR A 81 -19.65 2.18 16.71
C THR A 81 -19.20 3.10 15.56
N LYS A 82 -18.51 4.19 15.89
CA LYS A 82 -17.96 5.10 14.87
C LYS A 82 -16.80 4.46 14.11
N ALA A 83 -15.92 3.73 14.79
CA ALA A 83 -14.83 2.98 14.17
C ALA A 83 -15.35 1.93 13.17
N ALA A 84 -16.37 1.16 13.57
CA ALA A 84 -16.99 0.16 12.70
C ALA A 84 -17.61 0.80 11.46
N LYS A 85 -18.31 1.93 11.65
CA LYS A 85 -18.87 2.72 10.53
C LYS A 85 -17.78 3.26 9.60
N LEU A 86 -16.66 3.73 10.14
CA LEU A 86 -15.52 4.22 9.36
C LEU A 86 -14.90 3.10 8.51
N LEU A 87 -14.80 1.89 9.07
CA LEU A 87 -14.27 0.71 8.38
C LEU A 87 -15.30 0.04 7.45
N GLY A 88 -16.56 0.48 7.45
CA GLY A 88 -17.63 -0.14 6.65
C GLY A 88 -18.03 -1.54 7.13
N LEU A 89 -17.84 -1.83 8.42
CA LEU A 89 -18.14 -3.14 9.02
C LEU A 89 -19.32 -3.05 9.99
N PRO A 90 -20.09 -4.14 10.17
CA PRO A 90 -20.99 -4.27 11.31
C PRO A 90 -20.20 -4.17 12.63
N VAL A 91 -20.81 -3.55 13.65
CA VAL A 91 -20.18 -3.40 14.97
C VAL A 91 -19.86 -4.76 15.61
N SER A 92 -20.70 -5.77 15.37
CA SER A 92 -20.46 -7.15 15.79
C SER A 92 -19.19 -7.74 15.18
N THR A 93 -18.99 -7.56 13.87
CA THR A 93 -17.78 -8.00 13.16
C THR A 93 -16.53 -7.32 13.69
N LEU A 94 -16.58 -6.01 13.97
CA LEU A 94 -15.47 -5.29 14.58
C LEU A 94 -15.12 -5.88 15.96
N ARG A 95 -16.13 -6.14 16.81
CA ARG A 95 -15.92 -6.75 18.14
C ARG A 95 -15.24 -8.11 18.03
N THR A 96 -15.76 -9.01 17.20
CA THR A 96 -15.15 -10.34 17.01
C THR A 96 -13.70 -10.27 16.53
N LYS A 97 -13.39 -9.30 15.65
CA LYS A 97 -12.02 -9.08 15.17
C LYS A 97 -11.12 -8.50 16.27
N MET A 98 -11.62 -7.59 17.09
CA MET A 98 -10.89 -7.07 18.25
C MET A 98 -10.59 -8.18 19.25
N ASP A 99 -11.57 -9.01 19.59
CA ASP A 99 -11.40 -10.14 20.52
C ASP A 99 -10.38 -11.16 19.95
N LYS A 100 -10.45 -11.45 18.65
CA LYS A 100 -9.51 -12.33 17.96
C LYS A 100 -8.06 -11.82 18.02
N TYR A 101 -7.86 -10.51 18.00
CA TYR A 101 -6.54 -9.89 17.92
C TYR A 101 -6.05 -9.27 19.25
N GLY A 102 -6.85 -9.30 20.31
CA GLY A 102 -6.51 -8.74 21.61
C GLY A 102 -6.44 -7.21 21.65
N LEU A 103 -7.34 -6.54 20.90
CA LEU A 103 -7.44 -5.07 20.80
C LEU A 103 -8.58 -4.48 21.65
#